data_AF-A0A8D8I3R5-F1
#
_entry.id   AF-A0A8D8I3R5-F1
#
_cell.length_a   1.000
_cell.length_b   1.000
_cell.length_c   1.000
_cell.angle_alpha   90.00
_cell.angle_beta   90.00
_cell.angle_gamma   90.00
#
_symmetry.space_group_name_H-M   'P 1'
#
loop_
_entity.id
_entity.type
_entity.pdbx_description
1 polymer ?
#
loop_
_entity_poly.entity_id
_entity_poly.type
_entity_poly.pdbx_seq_one_letter_code
_entity_poly.pdbx_strand_id
1 'polypeptide(L)'
;LVSFTDPGDAAALDNLTPEEQRSYAVVKQKVVDTRNHAKDYFKKNLVANAINDYHKAVNYLEQCNIKDEAEQLEQTETLIQIYTSLAVCYNKKDNPRKACLMINEIRRLGNLERLPRALFHEGRALMNLGEYGRAKTSLVKAQKLEPTNNEIAKELKILNERWEKSRQDEQS
;
A
#
# COMPACT_ATOMS: atom_id res chain seq x y z
N LEU A 1 -27.19 -22.00 -8.54
CA LEU A 1 -26.89 -20.65 -8.01
C LEU A 1 -27.69 -20.48 -6.73
N VAL A 2 -27.05 -20.57 -5.57
CA VAL A 2 -27.68 -20.22 -4.30
C VAL A 2 -27.02 -18.92 -3.84
N SER A 3 -27.75 -17.83 -3.95
CA SER A 3 -27.40 -16.53 -3.39
C SER A 3 -27.58 -16.61 -1.87
N PHE A 4 -26.49 -16.83 -1.15
CA PHE A 4 -26.45 -16.58 0.29
C PHE A 4 -26.15 -15.09 0.50
N THR A 5 -27.20 -14.29 0.51
CA THR A 5 -27.23 -13.04 1.27
C THR A 5 -28.23 -13.27 2.37
N ASP A 6 -27.74 -13.77 3.50
CA ASP A 6 -28.55 -13.93 4.70
C ASP A 6 -28.71 -12.53 5.34
N PRO A 7 -29.94 -11.98 5.46
CA PRO A 7 -30.16 -10.67 6.07
C PRO A 7 -29.90 -10.66 7.60
N GLY A 8 -29.55 -11.80 8.20
CA GLY A 8 -29.33 -11.97 9.64
C GLY A 8 -27.98 -11.46 10.18
N ASP A 9 -26.96 -11.31 9.34
CA ASP A 9 -25.61 -10.96 9.82
C ASP A 9 -25.46 -9.50 10.26
N ALA A 10 -26.20 -8.58 9.64
CA ALA A 10 -26.15 -7.16 10.00
C ALA A 10 -26.70 -6.91 11.41
N ALA A 11 -27.76 -7.63 11.82
CA ALA A 11 -28.37 -7.50 13.14
C ALA A 11 -27.58 -8.23 14.26
N ALA A 12 -26.76 -9.22 13.90
CA ALA A 12 -25.88 -9.90 14.85
C ALA A 12 -24.68 -9.03 15.26
N LEU A 13 -24.16 -8.20 14.34
CA LEU A 13 -23.06 -7.27 14.60
C LEU A 13 -23.41 -6.17 15.62
N ASP A 14 -24.67 -5.72 15.64
CA ASP A 14 -25.15 -4.69 16.57
C ASP A 14 -25.28 -5.19 18.03
N ASN A 15 -25.28 -6.51 18.24
CA ASN A 15 -25.37 -7.13 19.58
C ASN A 15 -24.00 -7.54 20.16
N LEU A 16 -22.90 -7.22 19.47
CA LEU A 16 -21.55 -7.55 19.94
C LEU A 16 -21.10 -6.61 21.06
N THR A 17 -20.43 -7.17 22.07
CA THR A 17 -19.75 -6.39 23.10
C THR A 17 -18.65 -5.52 22.49
N PRO A 18 -18.25 -4.41 23.14
CA PRO A 18 -17.15 -3.57 22.65
C PRO A 18 -15.84 -4.34 22.41
N GLU A 19 -15.62 -5.44 23.12
CA GLU A 19 -14.45 -6.30 22.97
C GLU A 19 -14.56 -7.21 21.74
N GLU A 20 -15.73 -7.81 21.50
CA GLU A 20 -15.99 -8.62 20.30
C GLU A 20 -15.97 -7.78 19.02
N GLN A 21 -16.45 -6.53 19.08
CA GLN A 21 -16.36 -5.59 17.96
C GLN A 21 -14.91 -5.26 17.57
N ARG A 22 -13.97 -5.37 18.51
CA ARG A 22 -12.54 -5.17 18.28
C ARG A 22 -11.80 -6.44 17.90
N SER A 23 -12.44 -7.60 17.95
CA SER A 23 -11.80 -8.85 17.51
C SER A 23 -11.33 -8.75 16.06
N TYR A 24 -10.17 -9.35 15.76
CA TYR A 24 -9.64 -9.37 14.40
C TYR A 24 -10.65 -9.93 13.39
N ALA A 25 -11.42 -10.96 13.77
CA ALA A 25 -12.44 -11.56 12.91
C ALA A 25 -13.49 -10.56 12.42
N VAL A 26 -14.02 -9.72 13.32
CA VAL A 26 -15.02 -8.69 12.97
C VAL A 26 -14.37 -7.53 12.21
N VAL A 27 -13.20 -7.08 12.69
CA VAL A 27 -12.46 -5.98 12.06
C VAL A 27 -12.04 -6.32 10.64
N LYS A 28 -11.62 -7.55 10.38
CA LYS A 28 -11.18 -8.03 9.07
C LYS A 28 -12.24 -7.82 8.00
N GLN A 29 -13.50 -8.13 8.28
CA GLN A 29 -14.58 -7.92 7.32
C GLN A 29 -14.75 -6.43 6.99
N LYS A 30 -14.77 -5.58 8.02
CA LYS A 30 -14.85 -4.12 7.87
C LYS A 30 -13.68 -3.55 7.06
N VAL A 31 -12.49 -4.08 7.25
CA VAL A 31 -11.28 -3.73 6.49
C VAL A 31 -11.42 -4.14 5.03
N VAL A 32 -11.92 -5.33 4.74
CA VAL A 32 -12.18 -5.78 3.36
C VAL A 32 -13.13 -4.83 2.64
N ASP A 33 -14.26 -4.49 3.25
CA ASP A 33 -15.27 -3.61 2.64
C ASP A 33 -14.71 -2.21 2.41
N THR A 34 -14.03 -1.65 3.42
CA THR A 34 -13.39 -0.32 3.33
C THR A 34 -12.32 -0.30 2.22
N ARG A 35 -11.53 -1.37 2.08
CA ARG A 35 -10.53 -1.48 1.00
C ARG A 35 -11.17 -1.58 -0.38
N ASN A 36 -12.28 -2.29 -0.51
CA ASN A 36 -13.00 -2.38 -1.79
C ASN A 36 -13.54 -1.02 -2.22
N HIS A 37 -14.09 -0.26 -1.28
CA HIS A 37 -14.52 1.11 -1.52
C HIS A 37 -13.35 2.03 -1.93
N ALA A 38 -12.20 1.92 -1.25
CA ALA A 38 -10.98 2.65 -1.60
C ALA A 38 -10.49 2.31 -3.02
N LYS A 39 -10.53 1.03 -3.42
CA LYS A 39 -10.18 0.59 -4.79
C LYS A 39 -11.14 1.19 -5.82
N ASP A 40 -12.43 1.25 -5.52
CA ASP A 40 -13.41 1.82 -6.44
C ASP A 40 -13.26 3.34 -6.58
N TYR A 41 -12.96 4.05 -5.49
CA TYR A 41 -12.56 5.46 -5.56
C TYR A 41 -11.31 5.65 -6.42
N PHE A 42 -10.31 4.79 -6.25
CA PHE A 42 -9.08 4.87 -7.05
C PHE A 42 -9.36 4.68 -8.54
N LYS A 43 -10.18 3.68 -8.92
CA LYS A 43 -10.61 3.46 -10.31
C LYS A 43 -11.36 4.66 -10.89
N LYS A 44 -12.20 5.33 -10.08
CA LYS A 44 -12.93 6.55 -10.44
C LYS A 44 -12.06 7.82 -10.42
N ASN A 45 -10.74 7.69 -10.24
CA ASN A 45 -9.78 8.79 -10.11
C ASN A 45 -10.04 9.72 -8.90
N LEU A 46 -10.86 9.30 -7.93
CA LEU A 46 -11.13 9.98 -6.67
C LEU A 46 -10.05 9.62 -5.64
N VAL A 47 -8.80 9.95 -5.94
CA VAL A 47 -7.62 9.46 -5.19
C VAL A 47 -7.61 9.95 -3.74
N ALA A 48 -8.15 11.14 -3.46
CA ALA A 48 -8.25 11.65 -2.09
C ALA A 48 -9.17 10.78 -1.21
N ASN A 49 -10.32 10.37 -1.74
CA ASN A 49 -11.26 9.47 -1.07
C ASN A 49 -10.64 8.08 -0.86
N ALA A 50 -9.92 7.57 -1.88
CA ALA A 50 -9.18 6.31 -1.74
C ALA A 50 -8.16 6.36 -0.60
N ILE A 51 -7.40 7.45 -0.47
CA ILE A 51 -6.43 7.64 0.62
C ILE A 51 -7.14 7.64 1.98
N ASN A 52 -8.25 8.37 2.10
CA ASN A 52 -9.03 8.43 3.34
C ASN A 52 -9.49 7.03 3.79
N ASP A 53 -10.05 6.25 2.87
CA ASP A 53 -10.57 4.93 3.18
C ASP A 53 -9.45 3.92 3.47
N TYR A 54 -8.31 4.00 2.79
CA TYR A 54 -7.16 3.19 3.15
C TYR A 54 -6.64 3.50 4.56
N HIS A 55 -6.53 4.77 4.97
CA HIS A 55 -6.16 5.12 6.35
C HIS A 55 -7.20 4.66 7.37
N LYS A 56 -8.49 4.74 7.03
CA LYS A 56 -9.57 4.21 7.86
C LYS A 56 -9.40 2.70 8.08
N ALA A 57 -9.02 1.95 7.04
CA ALA A 57 -8.73 0.53 7.13
C ALA A 57 -7.48 0.23 7.99
N VAL A 58 -6.42 1.04 7.89
CA VAL A 58 -5.24 0.94 8.78
C VAL A 58 -5.65 1.12 10.23
N ASN A 59 -6.40 2.19 10.54
CA ASN A 59 -6.85 2.47 11.90
C ASN A 59 -7.66 1.32 12.51
N TYR A 60 -8.48 0.64 11.69
CA TYR A 60 -9.20 -0.55 12.16
C TYR A 60 -8.26 -1.69 12.52
N LEU A 61 -7.27 -1.98 11.68
CA LEU A 61 -6.28 -3.03 11.95
C LEU A 61 -5.43 -2.69 13.16
N GLU A 62 -4.97 -1.45 13.33
CA GLU A 62 -4.09 -1.07 14.45
C GLU A 62 -4.79 -1.09 15.81
N GLN A 63 -6.13 -0.99 15.82
CA GLN A 63 -6.94 -0.97 17.05
C GLN A 63 -7.60 -2.30 17.38
N CYS A 64 -7.41 -3.33 16.55
CA CYS A 64 -8.04 -4.63 16.77
C CYS A 64 -7.29 -5.47 17.81
N ASN A 65 -8.03 -6.30 18.51
CA ASN A 65 -7.50 -7.31 19.40
C ASN A 65 -7.05 -8.50 18.57
N ILE A 66 -5.75 -8.81 18.67
CA ILE A 66 -5.11 -9.98 18.06
C ILE A 66 -5.02 -11.08 19.11
N LYS A 67 -5.53 -12.27 18.80
CA LYS A 67 -5.58 -13.38 19.78
C LYS A 67 -4.38 -14.33 19.70
N ASP A 68 -3.78 -14.46 18.51
CA ASP A 68 -2.73 -15.43 18.23
C ASP A 68 -1.78 -14.96 17.12
N GLU A 69 -0.71 -15.74 16.89
CA GLU A 69 0.31 -15.45 15.88
C GLU A 69 -0.26 -15.51 14.45
N ALA A 70 -1.27 -16.34 14.19
CA ALA A 70 -1.87 -16.46 12.87
C ALA A 70 -2.64 -15.19 12.50
N GLU A 71 -3.43 -14.64 13.44
CA GLU A 71 -4.08 -13.34 13.27
C GLU A 71 -3.06 -12.21 13.15
N GLN A 72 -1.97 -12.23 13.91
CA GLN A 72 -0.90 -11.24 13.81
C GLN A 72 -0.26 -11.24 12.41
N LEU A 73 0.01 -12.43 11.86
CA LEU A 73 0.58 -12.58 10.52
C LEU A 73 -0.39 -12.02 9.46
N GLU A 74 -1.67 -12.40 9.53
CA GLU A 74 -2.66 -11.94 8.57
C GLU A 74 -2.90 -10.43 8.66
N GLN A 75 -2.90 -9.86 9.86
CA GLN A 75 -2.96 -8.42 10.09
C GLN A 75 -1.78 -7.71 9.42
N THR A 76 -0.55 -8.19 9.66
CA THR A 76 0.67 -7.62 9.08
C THR A 76 0.65 -7.69 7.55
N GLU A 77 0.27 -8.82 6.97
CA GLU A 77 0.14 -8.97 5.51
C GLU A 77 -0.88 -7.99 4.93
N THR A 78 -2.01 -7.81 5.62
CA THR A 78 -3.06 -6.87 5.21
C THR A 78 -2.58 -5.43 5.29
N LEU A 79 -1.90 -5.04 6.37
CA LEU A 79 -1.29 -3.71 6.52
C LEU A 79 -0.30 -3.42 5.39
N ILE A 80 0.58 -4.37 5.06
CA ILE A 80 1.53 -4.24 3.94
C ILE A 80 0.81 -3.93 2.63
N GLN A 81 -0.29 -4.64 2.34
CA GLN A 81 -1.07 -4.41 1.11
C GLN A 81 -1.72 -3.02 1.09
N ILE A 82 -2.23 -2.55 2.24
CA ILE A 82 -2.85 -1.23 2.36
C ILE A 82 -1.80 -0.13 2.22
N TYR A 83 -0.66 -0.23 2.92
CA TYR A 83 0.44 0.73 2.80
C TYR A 83 1.01 0.80 1.38
N THR A 84 1.12 -0.35 0.69
CA THR A 84 1.50 -0.37 -0.73
C THR A 84 0.50 0.41 -1.58
N SER A 85 -0.80 0.25 -1.31
CA SER A 85 -1.87 0.97 -2.01
C SER A 85 -1.85 2.48 -1.72
N LEU A 86 -1.57 2.87 -0.48
CA LEU A 86 -1.35 4.27 -0.09
C LEU A 86 -0.14 4.88 -0.80
N ALA A 87 0.98 4.15 -0.90
CA ALA A 87 2.15 4.59 -1.67
C ALA A 87 1.80 4.85 -3.15
N VAL A 88 1.01 3.97 -3.76
CA VAL A 88 0.50 4.17 -5.13
C VAL A 88 -0.32 5.46 -5.22
N CYS A 89 -1.27 5.65 -4.30
CA CYS A 89 -2.13 6.84 -4.27
C CYS A 89 -1.33 8.14 -4.11
N TYR A 90 -0.35 8.17 -3.21
CA TYR A 90 0.49 9.34 -3.00
C TYR A 90 1.41 9.63 -4.18
N ASN A 91 1.97 8.60 -4.81
CA ASN A 91 2.71 8.75 -6.06
C ASN A 91 1.83 9.23 -7.22
N LYS A 92 0.54 8.89 -7.24
CA LYS A 92 -0.43 9.40 -8.24
C LYS A 92 -0.84 10.86 -7.99
N LYS A 93 -0.71 11.35 -6.75
CA LYS A 93 -0.96 12.75 -6.37
C LYS A 93 0.30 13.62 -6.35
N ASP A 94 1.41 13.14 -6.92
CA ASP A 94 2.70 13.81 -6.89
C ASP A 94 3.14 14.23 -5.48
N ASN A 95 2.85 13.38 -4.49
CA ASN A 95 3.31 13.56 -3.11
C ASN A 95 4.32 12.47 -2.72
N PRO A 96 5.55 12.53 -3.28
CA PRO A 96 6.53 11.47 -3.10
C PRO A 96 7.02 11.35 -1.64
N ARG A 97 7.02 12.44 -0.86
CA ARG A 97 7.37 12.39 0.57
C ARG A 97 6.39 11.48 1.34
N LYS A 98 5.08 11.64 1.11
CA LYS A 98 4.08 10.77 1.75
C LYS A 98 4.14 9.34 1.21
N ALA A 99 4.46 9.13 -0.07
CA ALA A 99 4.69 7.79 -0.59
C ALA A 99 5.85 7.09 0.15
N CYS A 100 6.99 7.77 0.33
CA CYS A 100 8.13 7.25 1.11
C CYS A 100 7.76 6.95 2.57
N LEU A 101 6.89 7.75 3.21
CA LEU A 101 6.41 7.44 4.57
C LEU A 101 5.69 6.09 4.60
N MET A 102 4.83 5.79 3.63
CA MET A 102 4.13 4.50 3.57
C MET A 102 5.10 3.34 3.32
N ILE A 103 6.12 3.54 2.49
CA ILE A 103 7.19 2.56 2.30
C ILE A 103 7.96 2.30 3.60
N ASN A 104 8.21 3.33 4.41
CA ASN A 104 8.85 3.16 5.71
C ASN A 104 8.00 2.35 6.69
N GLU A 105 6.67 2.50 6.67
CA GLU A 105 5.78 1.64 7.46
C GLU A 105 5.88 0.17 7.01
N ILE A 106 5.89 -0.11 5.70
CA ILE A 106 6.14 -1.47 5.18
C ILE A 106 7.50 -2.02 5.64
N ARG A 107 8.53 -1.17 5.67
CA ARG A 107 9.88 -1.55 6.11
C ARG A 107 9.90 -1.92 7.60
N ARG A 108 9.16 -1.21 8.44
CA ARG A 108 9.01 -1.54 9.88
C ARG A 108 8.31 -2.87 10.11
N LEU A 109 7.40 -3.25 9.21
CA LEU A 109 6.75 -4.56 9.20
C LEU A 109 7.67 -5.69 8.67
N GLY A 110 8.90 -5.39 8.26
CA GLY A 110 9.96 -6.38 8.01
C GLY A 110 9.96 -7.04 6.63
N ASN A 111 9.14 -6.59 5.67
CA ASN A 111 8.91 -7.37 4.44
C ASN A 111 9.27 -6.67 3.12
N LEU A 112 9.78 -5.43 3.14
CA LEU A 112 9.92 -4.63 1.91
C LEU A 112 10.78 -5.29 0.82
N GLU A 113 11.88 -5.93 1.20
CA GLU A 113 12.86 -6.50 0.27
C GLU A 113 12.30 -7.65 -0.59
N ARG A 114 11.12 -8.18 -0.24
CA ARG A 114 10.42 -9.25 -0.97
C ARG A 114 9.18 -8.75 -1.72
N LEU A 115 8.93 -7.44 -1.72
CA LEU A 115 7.72 -6.84 -2.26
C LEU A 115 8.05 -6.00 -3.51
N PRO A 116 8.04 -6.61 -4.71
CA PRO A 116 8.45 -5.92 -5.95
C PRO A 116 7.63 -4.66 -6.20
N ARG A 117 6.32 -4.72 -5.97
CA ARG A 117 5.41 -3.58 -6.14
C ARG A 117 5.72 -2.42 -5.18
N ALA A 118 6.08 -2.72 -3.93
CA ALA A 118 6.43 -1.67 -2.96
C ALA A 118 7.80 -1.06 -3.29
N LEU A 119 8.79 -1.88 -3.64
CA LEU A 119 10.11 -1.43 -4.12
C LEU A 119 10.01 -0.57 -5.39
N PHE A 120 9.12 -0.93 -6.31
CA PHE A 120 8.83 -0.13 -7.50
C PHE A 120 8.33 1.28 -7.14
N HIS A 121 7.34 1.36 -6.24
CA HIS A 121 6.79 2.64 -5.80
C HIS A 121 7.72 3.44 -4.88
N GLU A 122 8.61 2.78 -4.13
CA GLU A 122 9.74 3.43 -3.43
C GLU A 122 10.67 4.09 -4.45
N GLY A 123 11.07 3.34 -5.49
CA GLY A 123 11.92 3.81 -6.56
C GLY A 123 11.36 5.06 -7.25
N ARG A 124 10.08 5.02 -7.64
CA ARG A 124 9.38 6.15 -8.26
C ARG A 124 9.29 7.36 -7.33
N ALA A 125 8.99 7.15 -6.04
CA ALA A 125 8.91 8.24 -5.07
C ALA A 125 10.27 8.92 -4.87
N LEU A 126 11.34 8.13 -4.70
CA LEU A 126 12.71 8.62 -4.57
C LEU A 126 13.18 9.36 -5.82
N MET A 127 12.87 8.83 -7.01
CA MET A 127 13.18 9.52 -8.27
C MET A 127 12.51 10.89 -8.35
N ASN A 128 11.25 11.00 -7.93
CA ASN A 128 10.53 12.27 -7.87
C ASN A 128 11.05 13.23 -6.78
N LEU A 129 11.89 12.75 -5.86
CA LEU A 129 12.60 13.58 -4.87
C LEU A 129 14.03 13.94 -5.32
N GLY A 130 14.47 13.51 -6.50
CA GLY A 130 15.86 13.68 -6.96
C GLY A 130 16.85 12.71 -6.33
N GLU A 131 16.38 11.72 -5.57
CA GLU A 131 17.21 10.72 -4.87
C GLU A 131 17.59 9.56 -5.81
N TYR A 132 18.23 9.89 -6.94
CA TYR A 132 18.40 8.98 -8.08
C TYR A 132 19.15 7.68 -7.74
N GLY A 133 20.20 7.73 -6.92
CA GLY A 133 20.97 6.55 -6.52
C GLY A 133 20.13 5.54 -5.70
N ARG A 134 19.32 6.07 -4.77
CA ARG A 134 18.41 5.26 -3.95
C ARG A 134 17.24 4.73 -4.78
N ALA A 135 16.72 5.55 -5.70
CA ALA A 135 15.70 5.15 -6.66
C ALA A 135 16.17 3.96 -7.51
N LYS A 136 17.39 4.04 -8.07
CA LYS A 136 18.01 2.96 -8.84
C LYS A 136 18.09 1.66 -8.05
N THR A 137 18.56 1.77 -6.80
CA THR A 137 18.71 0.60 -5.91
C THR A 137 17.37 -0.11 -5.72
N SER A 138 16.30 0.66 -5.46
CA SER A 138 14.96 0.11 -5.23
C SER A 138 14.38 -0.51 -6.50
N LEU A 139 14.48 0.17 -7.65
CA LEU A 139 13.98 -0.34 -8.93
C LEU A 139 14.74 -1.57 -9.43
N VAL A 140 16.06 -1.63 -9.24
CA VAL A 140 16.86 -2.81 -9.58
C VAL A 140 16.46 -4.02 -8.72
N LYS A 141 16.21 -3.82 -7.43
CA LYS A 141 15.69 -4.89 -6.56
C LYS A 141 14.31 -5.36 -7.04
N ALA A 142 13.41 -4.43 -7.37
CA ALA A 142 12.11 -4.77 -7.94
C ALA A 142 12.24 -5.58 -9.24
N GLN A 143 13.14 -5.17 -10.14
CA GLN A 143 13.39 -5.86 -11.42
C GLN A 143 13.96 -7.27 -11.22
N LYS A 144 14.81 -7.47 -10.19
CA LYS A 144 15.34 -8.80 -9.86
C LYS A 144 14.26 -9.76 -9.39
N LEU A 145 13.26 -9.25 -8.65
CA LEU A 145 12.11 -10.04 -8.20
C LEU A 145 11.11 -10.32 -9.32
N GLU A 146 10.95 -9.38 -10.27
CA GLU A 146 10.08 -9.55 -11.45
C GLU A 146 10.82 -9.23 -12.76
N PRO A 147 11.68 -10.14 -13.26
CA PRO A 147 12.54 -9.87 -14.44
C PRO A 147 11.78 -9.59 -15.73
N THR A 148 10.56 -10.09 -15.86
CA THR A 148 9.70 -9.93 -17.04
C THR A 148 8.76 -8.72 -16.95
N ASN A 149 8.80 -7.96 -15.85
CA ASN A 149 7.94 -6.81 -15.68
C ASN A 149 8.48 -5.60 -16.47
N ASN A 150 7.83 -5.34 -17.61
CA ASN A 150 8.18 -4.24 -18.51
C ASN A 150 7.91 -2.85 -17.92
N GLU A 151 7.06 -2.73 -16.91
CA GLU A 151 6.81 -1.45 -16.23
C GLU A 151 8.05 -1.00 -15.44
N ILE A 152 8.68 -1.92 -14.72
CA ILE A 152 9.92 -1.66 -13.98
C ILE A 152 11.05 -1.29 -14.94
N ALA A 153 11.18 -2.01 -16.05
CA ALA A 153 12.19 -1.73 -17.06
C ALA A 153 12.02 -0.34 -17.69
N LYS A 154 10.76 0.10 -17.91
CA LYS A 154 10.46 1.46 -18.39
C LYS A 154 10.83 2.51 -17.35
N GLU A 155 10.47 2.30 -16.08
CA GLU A 155 10.78 3.23 -15.00
C GLU A 155 12.29 3.39 -14.80
N LEU A 156 13.07 2.31 -14.95
CA LEU A 156 14.54 2.36 -14.92
C LEU A 156 15.13 3.19 -16.07
N LYS A 157 14.52 3.17 -17.26
CA LYS A 157 14.94 4.05 -18.37
C LYS A 157 14.66 5.51 -18.05
N ILE A 158 13.45 5.82 -17.58
CA ILE A 158 13.06 7.17 -17.14
C ILE A 158 14.01 7.68 -16.05
N LEU A 159 14.39 6.81 -15.11
CA LEU A 159 15.35 7.15 -14.06
C LEU A 159 16.70 7.57 -14.64
N ASN A 160 17.26 6.79 -15.57
CA ASN A 160 18.57 7.09 -16.15
C ASN A 160 18.53 8.42 -16.92
N GLU A 161 17.48 8.65 -17.72
CA GLU A 161 17.29 9.91 -18.47
C GLU A 161 17.22 11.13 -17.53
N ARG A 162 16.43 11.03 -16.45
CA ARG A 162 16.32 12.12 -15.45
C ARG A 162 17.62 12.36 -14.70
N TRP A 163 18.35 11.29 -14.36
CA TRP A 163 19.60 11.41 -13.63
C TRP A 163 20.70 12.03 -14.50
N GLU A 164 20.80 11.62 -15.77
CA GLU A 164 21.75 12.22 -16.72
C GLU A 164 21.47 13.71 -16.92
N LYS A 165 20.19 14.08 -17.09
CA LYS A 165 19.80 15.49 -17.20
C LYS A 165 20.17 16.29 -15.96
N SER A 166 19.88 15.80 -14.75
CA SER A 166 20.24 16.48 -13.49
C SER A 166 21.73 16.78 -13.40
N ARG A 167 22.58 15.86 -13.88
CA ARG A 167 24.04 16.05 -13.88
C ARG A 167 24.53 17.08 -14.88
N GLN A 168 23.86 17.21 -16.03
CA GLN A 168 24.17 18.23 -17.03
C GLN A 168 23.76 19.63 -16.52
N ASP A 169 22.60 19.72 -15.87
CA ASP A 169 22.09 20.94 -15.26
C ASP A 169 22.99 21.42 -14.10
N GLU A 170 23.58 20.50 -13.32
CA GLU A 170 24.55 20.83 -12.26
C GLU A 170 25.92 21.29 -12.78
N GLN A 171 26.24 21.03 -14.05
CA GLN A 171 27.53 21.37 -14.67
C GLN A 171 27.47 22.64 -15.52
N SER A 172 26.28 23.21 -15.72
CA SER A 172 26.01 24.43 -16.51
C SER A 172 25.89 25.66 -15.64
#